data_AF-A0A7R9HK83-F1
#
_entry.id   AF-A0A7R9HK83-F1
#
_cell.length_a   1.000
_cell.length_b   1.000
_cell.length_c   1.000
_cell.angle_alpha   90.00
_cell.angle_beta   90.00
_cell.angle_gamma   90.00
#
_symmetry.space_group_name_H-M   'P 1'
#
loop_
_entity.id
_entity.type
_entity.pdbx_description
1 polymer ?
#
loop_
_entity_poly.entity_id
_entity_poly.type
_entity_poly.pdbx_seq_one_letter_code
_entity_poly.pdbx_strand_id
1 'polypeptide(L)'
;MAADSGMDTCPSPEMPDSRKRPLDGDVENGDTKRSHYGGADGTFHFKILVPSIAAGAIIGKGGETIAQLQKDAGARVKMSKANDFYPGDLKSSNVIFKVK
;
A
#
# COMPACT_ATOMS: atom_id res chain seq x y z
N MET A 1 -36.23 -43.74 -36.45
CA MET A 1 -36.01 -44.74 -35.39
C MET A 1 -34.90 -44.21 -34.51
N ALA A 2 -35.27 -43.77 -33.31
CA ALA A 2 -34.35 -43.26 -32.28
C ALA A 2 -34.28 -44.30 -31.17
N ALA A 3 -33.07 -44.55 -30.67
CA ALA A 3 -32.80 -44.87 -29.26
C ALA A 3 -31.29 -44.68 -29.05
N ASP A 4 -31.00 -43.60 -28.36
CA ASP A 4 -29.72 -43.10 -27.87
C ASP A 4 -29.19 -44.01 -26.73
N SER A 5 -27.89 -44.24 -26.74
CA SER A 5 -27.13 -45.09 -25.83
C SER A 5 -26.86 -44.38 -24.48
N GLY A 6 -27.64 -44.72 -23.45
CA GLY A 6 -27.33 -44.36 -22.06
C GLY A 6 -26.24 -45.28 -21.50
N MET A 7 -25.07 -44.71 -21.19
CA MET A 7 -23.98 -45.39 -20.47
C MET A 7 -24.16 -45.24 -18.96
N ASP A 8 -24.24 -46.38 -18.28
CA ASP A 8 -24.38 -46.52 -16.84
C ASP A 8 -23.11 -46.12 -16.07
N THR A 9 -23.31 -45.20 -15.13
CA THR A 9 -22.67 -45.07 -13.81
C THR A 9 -21.15 -45.24 -13.70
N CYS A 10 -20.43 -44.11 -13.67
CA CYS A 10 -19.06 -44.07 -13.16
C CYS A 10 -19.05 -44.33 -11.64
N PRO A 11 -18.26 -45.29 -11.12
CA PRO A 11 -18.01 -45.39 -9.70
C PRO A 11 -17.08 -44.25 -9.28
N SER A 12 -17.46 -43.50 -8.25
CA SER A 12 -16.63 -42.43 -7.67
C SER A 12 -15.31 -43.01 -7.13
N PRO A 13 -14.14 -42.63 -7.67
CA PRO A 13 -12.89 -42.85 -6.98
C PRO A 13 -12.75 -41.80 -5.88
N GLU A 14 -12.54 -42.29 -4.67
CA GLU A 14 -12.30 -41.53 -3.45
C GLU A 14 -11.17 -40.53 -3.70
N MET A 15 -11.47 -39.23 -3.65
CA MET A 15 -10.45 -38.19 -3.70
C MET A 15 -9.77 -38.13 -2.33
N PRO A 16 -8.48 -38.49 -2.17
CA PRO A 16 -7.73 -37.97 -1.04
C PRO A 16 -7.63 -36.45 -1.26
N ASP A 17 -8.21 -35.69 -0.34
CA ASP A 17 -8.14 -34.24 -0.26
C ASP A 17 -6.67 -33.78 -0.32
N SER A 18 -6.21 -33.53 -1.54
CA SER A 18 -4.84 -33.15 -1.87
C SER A 18 -4.84 -31.78 -2.54
N ARG A 19 -5.66 -30.87 -2.02
CA ARG A 19 -5.39 -29.44 -2.08
C ARG A 19 -5.05 -28.91 -0.69
N LYS A 20 -4.20 -29.65 0.04
CA LYS A 20 -3.07 -28.99 0.69
C LYS A 20 -2.26 -28.31 -0.40
N ARG A 21 -2.57 -27.04 -0.68
CA ARG A 21 -1.55 -26.11 -1.18
C ARG A 21 -0.41 -26.23 -0.16
N PRO A 22 0.80 -26.62 -0.54
CA PRO A 22 1.95 -26.32 0.30
C PRO A 22 1.84 -24.83 0.64
N LEU A 23 2.04 -24.50 1.91
CA LEU A 23 2.23 -23.12 2.34
C LEU A 23 3.50 -22.62 1.64
N ASP A 24 3.37 -22.19 0.39
CA ASP A 24 4.15 -21.05 -0.06
C ASP A 24 3.65 -19.92 0.84
N GLY A 25 4.42 -19.59 1.86
CA GLY A 25 4.13 -18.46 2.73
C GLY A 25 4.14 -17.20 1.89
N ASP A 26 3.00 -16.87 1.30
CA ASP A 26 2.71 -15.50 0.93
C ASP A 26 2.73 -14.70 2.23
N VAL A 27 3.72 -13.82 2.28
CA VAL A 27 3.88 -12.80 3.30
C VAL A 27 2.55 -12.06 3.40
N GLU A 28 1.72 -12.47 4.36
CA GLU A 28 0.55 -11.76 4.83
C GLU A 28 1.06 -10.47 5.46
N ASN A 29 1.39 -9.47 4.63
CA ASN A 29 1.59 -8.12 5.13
C ASN A 29 0.22 -7.48 5.16
N GLY A 30 -0.57 -7.91 6.14
CA GLY A 30 -1.97 -7.55 6.30
C GLY A 30 -2.18 -6.05 6.15
N ASP A 31 -3.19 -5.71 5.34
CA ASP A 31 -3.98 -4.49 5.49
C ASP A 31 -4.83 -4.56 6.77
N THR A 32 -4.28 -5.10 7.86
CA THR A 32 -4.83 -4.95 9.20
C THR A 32 -4.30 -3.64 9.74
N LYS A 33 -5.10 -2.59 9.50
CA LYS A 33 -5.16 -1.33 10.26
C LYS A 33 -3.93 -1.11 11.16
N ARG A 34 -2.78 -0.79 10.57
CA ARG A 34 -1.58 -0.46 11.34
C ARG A 34 -1.91 0.71 12.24
N SER A 35 -2.05 0.42 13.52
CA SER A 35 -2.05 1.41 14.59
C SER A 35 -0.85 2.33 14.35
N HIS A 36 -1.11 3.63 14.39
CA HIS A 36 -0.18 4.65 13.91
C HIS A 36 1.01 4.89 14.87
N TYR A 37 1.20 4.06 15.90
CA TYR A 37 2.32 4.10 16.84
C TYR A 37 2.60 2.68 17.36
N GLY A 38 3.70 2.06 16.93
CA GLY A 38 4.20 0.82 17.53
C GLY A 38 4.39 -0.34 16.55
N GLY A 39 5.45 -0.27 15.74
CA GLY A 39 6.06 -1.42 15.07
C GLY A 39 7.54 -1.44 15.46
N ALA A 40 8.04 -2.59 15.91
CA ALA A 40 9.33 -2.78 16.57
C ALA A 40 10.52 -2.82 15.58
N ASP A 41 10.59 -1.83 14.71
CA ASP A 41 11.70 -1.54 13.81
C ASP A 41 11.93 -0.02 13.88
N GLY A 42 13.17 0.46 13.91
CA GLY A 42 13.51 1.88 14.11
C GLY A 42 13.07 2.84 13.00
N THR A 43 11.90 2.62 12.39
CA THR A 43 11.33 3.42 11.31
C THR A 43 10.48 4.56 11.87
N PHE A 44 11.03 5.77 11.79
CA PHE A 44 10.37 6.98 12.23
C PHE A 44 9.43 7.50 11.15
N HIS A 45 8.17 7.69 11.51
CA HIS A 45 7.18 8.29 10.63
C HIS A 45 6.77 9.64 11.17
N PHE A 46 6.91 10.69 10.36
CA PHE A 46 6.52 12.04 10.76
C PHE A 46 5.80 12.78 9.65
N LYS A 47 5.09 13.83 10.03
CA LYS A 47 4.29 14.68 9.14
C LYS A 47 4.79 16.11 9.32
N ILE A 48 5.14 16.77 8.21
CA ILE A 48 5.58 18.16 8.19
C ILE A 48 4.53 19.00 7.47
N LEU A 49 4.19 20.14 8.05
CA LEU A 49 3.41 21.18 7.36
C LEU A 49 4.36 22.06 6.57
N VAL A 50 4.14 22.11 5.26
CA VAL A 50 4.96 22.89 4.33
C VAL A 50 4.06 23.87 3.60
N PRO A 51 4.37 25.17 3.58
CA PRO A 51 3.63 26.13 2.77
C PRO A 51 3.58 25.71 1.30
N SER A 52 2.42 25.79 0.66
CA SER A 52 2.20 25.39 -0.73
C SER A 52 3.15 26.10 -1.70
N ILE A 53 3.53 27.35 -1.39
CA ILE A 53 4.52 28.13 -2.17
C ILE A 53 5.94 27.53 -2.09
N ALA A 54 6.31 26.93 -0.96
CA ALA A 54 7.61 26.30 -0.77
C ALA A 54 7.65 24.84 -1.25
N ALA A 55 6.48 24.18 -1.31
CA ALA A 55 6.36 22.79 -1.74
C ALA A 55 6.95 22.56 -3.15
N GLY A 56 6.72 23.48 -4.10
CA GLY A 56 7.27 23.39 -5.45
C GLY A 56 8.80 23.38 -5.50
N ALA A 57 9.44 24.17 -4.63
CA ALA A 57 10.90 24.23 -4.54
C ALA A 57 11.50 22.93 -3.94
N ILE A 58 10.80 22.31 -2.99
CA ILE A 58 11.21 21.03 -2.38
C ILE A 58 11.07 19.87 -3.37
N ILE A 59 9.99 19.86 -4.16
CA ILE A 59 9.76 18.84 -5.20
C ILE A 59 10.82 18.96 -6.30
N GLY A 60 11.13 20.19 -6.72
CA GLY A 60 12.01 20.46 -7.84
C GLY A 60 11.34 20.23 -9.20
N LYS A 61 12.04 20.60 -10.27
CA LYS A 61 11.55 20.41 -11.65
C LYS A 61 11.43 18.92 -11.93
N GLY A 62 10.26 18.47 -12.36
CA GLY A 62 10.00 17.06 -12.65
C GLY A 62 10.12 16.09 -11.46
N GLY A 63 10.21 16.60 -10.22
CA GLY A 63 10.41 15.77 -9.03
C GLY A 63 11.86 15.30 -8.80
N GLU A 64 12.84 15.87 -9.50
CA GLU A 64 14.26 15.49 -9.38
C GLU A 64 14.79 15.72 -7.96
N THR A 65 14.53 16.90 -7.37
CA THR A 65 15.04 17.27 -6.04
C THR A 65 14.47 16.37 -4.94
N ILE A 66 13.17 16.09 -4.96
CA ILE A 66 12.56 15.18 -3.97
C ILE A 66 12.99 13.72 -4.18
N ALA A 67 13.29 13.29 -5.40
CA ALA A 67 13.81 11.95 -5.66
C ALA A 67 15.23 11.81 -5.10
N GLN A 68 16.09 12.82 -5.30
CA GLN A 68 17.40 12.88 -4.70
C GLN A 68 17.33 12.93 -3.17
N LEU A 69 16.46 13.77 -2.61
CA LEU A 69 16.26 13.87 -1.16
C LEU A 69 15.85 12.52 -0.53
N GLN A 70 14.97 11.77 -1.20
CA GLN A 70 14.56 10.44 -0.74
C GLN A 70 15.72 9.43 -0.79
N LYS A 71 16.56 9.51 -1.84
CA LYS A 71 17.75 8.65 -1.98
C LYS A 71 18.80 8.98 -0.92
N ASP A 72 19.07 10.25 -0.70
CA ASP A 72 20.11 10.73 0.23
C ASP A 72 19.69 10.52 1.69
N ALA A 73 18.41 10.76 2.01
CA ALA A 73 17.86 10.54 3.35
C ALA A 73 17.52 9.06 3.63
N GLY A 74 17.50 8.20 2.60
CA GLY A 74 17.02 6.82 2.73
C GLY A 74 15.55 6.72 3.18
N ALA A 75 14.78 7.79 2.97
CA ALA A 75 13.43 7.94 3.48
C ALA A 75 12.44 8.11 2.32
N ARG A 76 11.18 7.72 2.55
CA ARG A 76 10.11 7.79 1.57
C ARG A 76 9.21 8.97 1.87
N VAL A 77 9.20 9.95 0.97
CA VAL A 77 8.45 11.19 1.13
C VAL A 77 7.19 11.13 0.25
N LYS A 78 6.03 11.44 0.83
CA LYS A 78 4.74 11.53 0.14
C LYS A 78 4.02 12.83 0.50
N MET A 79 3.43 13.47 -0.49
CA MET A 79 2.54 14.62 -0.26
C MET A 79 1.12 14.15 0.04
N SER A 80 0.43 14.94 0.86
CA SER A 80 -1.01 14.80 1.08
C SER A 80 -1.81 15.31 -0.10
N LYS A 81 -3.05 14.86 -0.22
CA LYS A 81 -3.94 15.38 -1.27
C LYS A 81 -4.31 16.82 -0.96
N ALA A 82 -4.76 17.54 -1.98
CA ALA A 82 -5.25 18.92 -1.82
C ALA A 82 -6.44 19.03 -0.84
N ASN A 83 -7.11 17.93 -0.50
CA ASN A 83 -8.22 17.88 0.46
C ASN A 83 -7.81 17.32 1.84
N ASP A 84 -6.53 16.97 2.02
CA ASP A 84 -5.96 16.54 3.30
C ASP A 84 -5.39 17.78 4.00
N PHE A 85 -6.19 18.39 4.87
CA PHE A 85 -5.80 19.54 5.67
C PHE A 85 -5.47 19.12 7.10
N TYR A 86 -4.57 19.89 7.72
CA TYR A 86 -4.34 19.74 9.15
C TYR A 86 -5.46 20.45 9.92
N PRO A 87 -6.09 19.81 10.92
CA PRO A 87 -7.15 20.46 11.68
C PRO A 87 -6.60 21.71 12.38
N GLY A 88 -7.24 22.86 12.12
CA GLY A 88 -6.78 24.17 12.58
C GLY A 88 -6.03 24.99 11.53
N ASP A 89 -5.79 24.44 10.34
CA ASP A 89 -5.28 25.23 9.22
C ASP A 89 -6.40 26.10 8.63
N LEU A 90 -6.31 27.41 8.87
CA LEU A 90 -7.33 28.38 8.45
C LEU A 90 -7.35 28.60 6.93
N LYS A 91 -6.37 28.07 6.18
CA LYS A 91 -6.25 28.23 4.73
C LYS A 91 -5.69 26.95 4.10
N SER A 92 -6.05 26.67 2.85
CA SER A 92 -5.42 25.63 2.01
C SER A 92 -3.98 25.98 1.58
N SER A 93 -3.27 26.74 2.41
CA SER A 93 -1.93 27.27 2.12
C SER A 93 -0.81 26.34 2.54
N ASN A 94 -1.09 25.23 3.23
CA ASN A 94 -0.09 24.24 3.59
C ASN A 94 -0.42 22.87 2.98
N VAL A 95 0.64 22.12 2.66
CA VAL A 95 0.63 20.74 2.21
C VAL A 95 1.31 19.90 3.28
N ILE A 96 0.79 18.69 3.55
CA ILE A 96 1.40 17.79 4.52
C ILE A 96 2.36 16.85 3.79
N PHE A 97 3.64 16.91 4.14
CA PHE A 97 4.65 15.96 3.72
C PHE A 97 4.73 14.84 4.75
N LYS A 98 4.39 13.61 4.35
CA LYS A 98 4.55 12.38 5.12
C LYS A 98 5.89 11.74 4.79
N VAL A 99 6.71 11.52 5.80
CA VAL A 99 7.98 10.80 5.68
C VAL A 99 7.86 9.46 6.39
N LYS A 100 8.37 8.41 5.74
CA LYS A 100 8.42 7.03 6.21
C LYS A 100 9.84 6.48 6.06
#